data_AF-A0A1I4HJE9-F1
#
_entry.id   AF-A0A1I4HJE9-F1
#
_cell.length_a   1.000
_cell.length_b   1.000
_cell.length_c   1.000
_cell.angle_alpha   90.00
_cell.angle_beta   90.00
_cell.angle_gamma   90.00
#
_symmetry.space_group_name_H-M   'P 1'
#
loop_
_entity.id
_entity.type
_entity.pdbx_description
1 polymer ?
#
loop_
_entity_poly.entity_id
_entity_poly.type
_entity_poly.pdbx_seq_one_letter_code
_entity_poly.pdbx_strand_id
1 'polypeptide(L)'
;MRMRISFVLRGLIGLLAIGFLVQGAMSALQLRAVNANARDLSDNWMPSVQALGELKYKVTRLRLVDARYVTAIEPVPELDLVSARRLKDVEAVATRYEPLIASPEERAAWIAYQQNWSAYLEFRSRIMSAAQAKDQGVLNEIFQASRKPFDASIESLDRSTALNVSGGDEAKIKSEATYVHALWIIGLLCSVSFAFGLAGIVYVLVGVTRPIDRLILRMRN
;
A
#
# COMPACT_ATOMS: atom_id res chain seq x y z
N MET A 1 53.77 5.05 27.36
CA MET A 1 52.88 6.17 27.75
C MET A 1 51.81 5.62 28.71
N ARG A 2 51.87 5.92 30.02
CA ARG A 2 50.86 5.45 31.00
C ARG A 2 49.63 6.35 30.91
N MET A 3 48.61 5.95 30.13
CA MET A 3 47.32 6.65 30.18
C MET A 3 46.74 6.53 31.60
N ARG A 4 46.29 7.66 32.18
CA ARG A 4 45.64 7.63 33.50
C ARG A 4 44.32 6.87 33.37
N ILE A 5 44.07 5.94 34.29
CA ILE A 5 42.90 5.04 34.29
C ILE A 5 41.57 5.82 34.13
N SER A 6 41.49 7.02 34.68
CA SER A 6 40.31 7.90 34.56
C SER A 6 40.02 8.37 33.14
N PHE A 7 41.01 8.49 32.24
CA PHE A 7 40.77 8.79 30.83
C PHE A 7 40.27 7.57 30.07
N VAL A 8 40.78 6.39 30.40
CA VAL A 8 40.33 5.12 29.79
C VAL A 8 38.88 4.82 30.16
N LEU A 9 38.53 4.97 31.44
CA LEU A 9 37.15 4.73 31.90
C LEU A 9 36.15 5.70 31.27
N ARG A 10 36.47 7.00 31.22
CA ARG A 10 35.63 8.02 30.55
C ARG A 10 35.51 7.76 29.05
N GLY A 11 36.59 7.35 28.40
CA GLY A 11 36.59 6.97 26.98
C GLY A 11 35.69 5.76 26.71
N LEU A 12 35.77 4.72 27.55
CA LEU A 12 34.97 3.51 27.39
C LEU A 12 33.48 3.75 27.62
N ILE A 13 33.13 4.49 28.68
CA ILE A 13 31.74 4.89 28.95
C ILE A 13 31.20 5.80 27.83
N GLY A 14 32.00 6.76 27.36
CA GLY A 14 31.63 7.63 26.25
C GLY A 14 31.40 6.87 24.95
N LEU A 15 32.26 5.90 24.63
CA LEU A 15 32.11 5.03 23.47
C LEU A 15 30.82 4.20 23.54
N LEU A 16 30.52 3.60 24.70
CA LEU A 16 29.28 2.85 24.92
C LEU A 16 28.04 3.74 24.80
N ALA A 17 28.08 4.96 25.35
CA ALA A 17 26.98 5.92 25.25
C ALA A 17 26.72 6.34 23.79
N ILE A 18 27.77 6.62 23.02
CA ILE A 18 27.66 6.90 21.58
C ILE A 18 27.10 5.68 20.84
N GLY A 19 27.56 4.48 21.17
CA GLY A 19 27.04 3.23 20.60
C GLY A 19 25.54 3.07 20.80
N PHE A 20 25.03 3.33 22.00
CA PHE A 20 23.59 3.29 22.28
C PHE A 20 22.80 4.35 21.50
N LEU A 21 23.34 5.57 21.37
CA LEU A 21 22.69 6.62 20.58
C LEU A 21 22.61 6.25 19.10
N VAL A 22 23.71 5.74 18.52
CA VAL A 22 23.75 5.26 17.13
C VAL A 22 22.77 4.11 16.94
N GLN A 23 22.73 3.15 17.87
CA GLN A 23 21.81 2.03 17.81
C GLN A 23 20.34 2.47 17.89
N GLY A 24 20.01 3.41 18.77
CA GLY A 24 18.67 3.99 18.88
C GLY A 24 18.26 4.72 17.60
N ALA A 25 19.14 5.55 17.04
CA ALA A 25 18.92 6.27 15.80
C ALA A 25 18.71 5.32 14.61
N MET A 26 19.56 4.30 14.47
CA MET A 26 19.44 3.29 13.40
C MET A 26 18.14 2.48 13.53
N SER A 27 17.77 2.08 14.75
CA SER A 27 16.51 1.37 15.00
C SER A 27 15.30 2.23 14.61
N ALA A 28 15.33 3.52 14.95
CA ALA A 28 14.28 4.45 14.56
C ALA A 28 14.18 4.65 13.04
N LEU A 29 15.32 4.74 12.33
CA LEU A 29 15.36 4.85 10.87
C LEU A 29 14.77 3.60 10.19
N GLN A 30 15.12 2.41 10.69
CA GLN A 30 14.58 1.17 10.14
C GLN A 30 13.07 1.02 10.40
N LEU A 31 12.60 1.38 11.60
CA LEU A 31 11.16 1.41 11.90
C LEU A 31 10.41 2.40 11.00
N ARG A 32 11.01 3.56 10.67
CA ARG A 32 10.44 4.51 9.71
C ARG A 32 10.36 3.91 8.30
N ALA A 33 11.35 3.15 7.87
CA ALA A 33 11.34 2.49 6.56
C ALA A 33 10.22 1.42 6.47
N VAL A 34 10.07 0.59 7.50
CA VAL A 34 8.98 -0.39 7.60
C VAL A 34 7.61 0.32 7.61
N ASN A 35 7.48 1.43 8.36
CA ASN A 35 6.24 2.21 8.40
C ASN A 35 5.90 2.85 7.05
N ALA A 36 6.89 3.33 6.30
CA ALA A 36 6.68 3.91 4.97
C ALA A 36 6.12 2.88 3.98
N ASN A 37 6.61 1.64 3.99
CA ASN A 37 6.07 0.57 3.15
C ASN A 37 4.63 0.19 3.56
N ALA A 38 4.33 0.18 4.87
CA ALA A 38 2.97 -0.06 5.35
C ALA A 38 2.00 1.05 4.93
N ARG A 39 2.47 2.31 4.88
CA ARG A 39 1.68 3.44 4.36
C ARG A 39 1.39 3.31 2.89
N ASP A 40 2.37 2.93 2.06
CA ASP A 40 2.13 2.73 0.63
C ASP A 40 1.02 1.67 0.38
N LEU A 41 1.03 0.58 1.16
CA LEU A 41 -0.04 -0.43 1.14
C LEU A 41 -1.41 0.13 1.57
N SER A 42 -1.44 0.94 2.63
CA SER A 42 -2.66 1.49 3.23
C SER A 42 -3.26 2.65 2.45
N ASP A 43 -2.41 3.50 1.86
CA ASP A 43 -2.81 4.80 1.32
C ASP A 43 -2.98 4.75 -0.20
N ASN A 44 -2.42 3.74 -0.87
CA ASN A 44 -2.45 3.60 -2.33
C ASN A 44 -3.06 2.27 -2.78
N TRP A 45 -2.37 1.15 -2.56
CA TRP A 45 -2.72 -0.15 -3.14
C TRP A 45 -4.09 -0.67 -2.68
N MET A 46 -4.36 -0.68 -1.36
CA MET A 46 -5.62 -1.16 -0.82
C MET A 46 -6.82 -0.28 -1.22
N PRO A 47 -6.76 1.06 -1.10
CA PRO A 47 -7.79 1.96 -1.61
C PRO A 47 -8.07 1.78 -3.11
N SER A 48 -7.04 1.59 -3.93
CA SER A 48 -7.19 1.38 -5.38
C SER A 48 -7.96 0.11 -5.70
N VAL A 49 -7.60 -1.03 -5.10
CA VAL A 49 -8.30 -2.30 -5.31
C VAL A 49 -9.76 -2.21 -4.84
N GLN A 50 -10.02 -1.56 -3.70
CA GLN A 50 -11.38 -1.36 -3.20
C GLN A 50 -12.20 -0.46 -4.14
N ALA A 51 -11.64 0.65 -4.61
CA ALA A 51 -12.32 1.58 -5.50
C ALA A 51 -12.61 0.94 -6.86
N LEU A 52 -11.68 0.17 -7.42
CA LEU A 52 -11.87 -0.59 -8.66
C LEU A 52 -12.96 -1.66 -8.51
N GLY A 53 -12.94 -2.41 -7.40
CA GLY A 53 -13.98 -3.39 -7.08
C GLY A 53 -15.36 -2.76 -6.94
N GLU A 54 -15.45 -1.63 -6.24
CA GLU A 54 -16.69 -0.87 -6.14
C GLU A 54 -17.13 -0.36 -7.52
N LEU A 55 -16.22 0.19 -8.32
CA LEU A 55 -16.52 0.70 -9.66
C LEU A 55 -17.11 -0.40 -10.54
N LYS A 56 -16.45 -1.56 -10.62
CA LYS A 56 -16.95 -2.76 -11.32
C LYS A 56 -18.36 -3.16 -10.87
N TYR A 57 -18.60 -3.12 -9.55
CA TYR A 57 -19.93 -3.38 -9.02
C TYR A 57 -20.95 -2.33 -9.49
N LYS A 58 -20.64 -1.03 -9.40
CA LYS A 58 -21.55 0.04 -9.82
C LYS A 58 -21.86 0.00 -11.32
N VAL A 59 -20.87 -0.21 -12.18
CA VAL A 59 -21.09 -0.31 -13.63
C VAL A 59 -21.95 -1.53 -13.99
N THR A 60 -21.74 -2.67 -13.32
CA THR A 60 -22.56 -3.87 -13.51
C THR A 60 -23.99 -3.65 -13.04
N ARG A 61 -24.17 -2.96 -11.90
CA ARG A 61 -25.49 -2.57 -11.40
C ARG A 61 -26.20 -1.62 -12.34
N LEU A 62 -25.47 -0.71 -13.01
CA LEU A 62 -26.02 0.16 -14.05
C LEU A 62 -26.48 -0.65 -15.26
N ARG A 63 -25.64 -1.59 -15.75
CA ARG A 63 -26.01 -2.48 -16.85
C ARG A 63 -27.24 -3.34 -16.56
N LEU A 64 -27.47 -3.72 -15.31
CA LEU A 64 -28.70 -4.40 -14.91
C LEU A 64 -29.94 -3.51 -15.06
N VAL A 65 -29.82 -2.19 -14.85
CA VAL A 65 -30.91 -1.25 -15.17
C VAL A 65 -31.14 -1.22 -16.67
N ASP A 66 -30.07 -1.25 -17.47
CA ASP A 66 -30.17 -1.26 -18.93
C ASP A 66 -30.89 -2.52 -19.45
N ALA A 67 -30.64 -3.67 -18.82
CA ALA A 67 -31.40 -4.89 -19.08
C ALA A 67 -32.88 -4.78 -18.66
N ARG A 68 -33.20 -4.04 -17.59
CA ARG A 68 -34.60 -3.83 -17.14
C ARG A 68 -35.41 -3.02 -18.15
N TYR A 69 -34.80 -2.03 -18.82
CA TYR A 69 -35.46 -1.36 -19.95
C TYR A 69 -35.81 -2.35 -21.06
N VAL A 70 -34.92 -3.31 -21.36
CA VAL A 70 -35.18 -4.35 -22.36
C VAL A 70 -36.31 -5.29 -21.91
N THR A 71 -36.44 -5.61 -20.63
CA THR A 71 -37.55 -6.48 -20.19
C THR A 71 -38.92 -5.82 -20.26
N ALA A 72 -38.96 -4.47 -20.28
CA ALA A 72 -40.18 -3.66 -20.32
C ALA A 72 -41.24 -4.01 -19.24
N ILE A 73 -40.81 -4.59 -18.11
CA ILE A 73 -41.68 -4.97 -16.98
C ILE A 73 -42.06 -3.73 -16.14
N GLU A 74 -41.14 -2.79 -16.01
CA GLU A 74 -41.27 -1.63 -15.13
C GLU A 74 -41.51 -0.34 -15.93
N PRO A 75 -42.19 0.68 -15.34
CA PRO A 75 -42.42 1.95 -16.01
C PRO A 75 -41.10 2.67 -16.34
N VAL A 76 -40.96 3.11 -17.60
CA VAL A 76 -39.77 3.84 -18.08
C VAL A 76 -39.41 5.06 -17.21
N PRO A 77 -40.35 5.92 -16.78
CA PRO A 77 -40.00 7.07 -15.92
C PRO A 77 -39.37 6.67 -14.58
N GLU A 78 -39.76 5.53 -14.01
CA GLU A 78 -39.17 5.04 -12.76
C GLU A 78 -37.76 4.48 -13.00
N LEU A 79 -37.56 3.77 -14.11
CA LEU A 79 -36.25 3.29 -14.53
C LEU A 79 -35.28 4.44 -14.81
N ASP A 80 -35.74 5.55 -15.39
CA ASP A 80 -34.92 6.75 -15.64
C ASP A 80 -34.34 7.36 -14.36
N LEU A 81 -35.14 7.43 -13.30
CA LEU A 81 -34.68 7.91 -12.00
C LEU A 81 -33.62 6.98 -11.40
N VAL A 82 -33.83 5.66 -11.49
CA VAL A 82 -32.87 4.67 -11.00
C VAL A 82 -31.59 4.71 -11.83
N SER A 83 -31.72 4.78 -13.15
CA SER A 83 -30.64 4.91 -14.13
C SER A 83 -29.75 6.11 -13.82
N ALA A 84 -30.34 7.30 -13.69
CA ALA A 84 -29.61 8.53 -13.40
C ALA A 84 -28.87 8.45 -12.05
N ARG A 85 -29.50 7.89 -11.02
CA ARG A 85 -28.84 7.69 -9.72
C ARG A 85 -27.66 6.73 -9.82
N ARG A 86 -27.80 5.62 -10.54
CA ARG A 86 -26.73 4.62 -10.69
C ARG A 86 -25.57 5.15 -11.53
N LEU A 87 -25.84 5.97 -12.53
CA LEU A 87 -24.78 6.63 -13.29
C LEU A 87 -23.97 7.59 -12.40
N LYS A 88 -24.64 8.38 -11.55
CA LYS A 88 -23.95 9.22 -10.55
C LYS A 88 -23.12 8.40 -9.55
N ASP A 89 -23.62 7.24 -9.11
CA ASP A 89 -22.85 6.34 -8.25
C ASP A 89 -21.55 5.87 -8.95
N VAL A 90 -21.59 5.59 -10.26
CA VAL A 90 -20.40 5.22 -11.05
C VAL A 90 -19.43 6.38 -11.13
N GLU A 91 -19.90 7.57 -11.50
CA GLU A 91 -19.08 8.79 -11.64
C GLU A 91 -18.37 9.14 -10.32
N ALA A 92 -19.07 9.06 -9.19
CA ALA A 92 -18.50 9.35 -7.88
C ALA A 92 -17.33 8.42 -7.53
N VAL A 93 -17.45 7.12 -7.83
CA VAL A 93 -16.37 6.16 -7.58
C VAL A 93 -15.21 6.37 -8.56
N ALA A 94 -15.51 6.66 -9.83
CA ALA A 94 -14.50 6.97 -10.83
C ALA A 94 -13.63 8.18 -10.43
N THR A 95 -14.24 9.27 -9.96
CA THR A 95 -13.53 10.45 -9.46
C THR A 95 -12.65 10.15 -8.25
N ARG A 96 -13.09 9.23 -7.37
CA ARG A 96 -12.30 8.82 -6.21
C ARG A 96 -11.12 7.92 -6.58
N TYR A 97 -11.27 7.08 -7.60
CA TYR A 97 -10.22 6.17 -8.05
C TYR A 97 -9.14 6.88 -8.88
N GLU A 98 -9.50 7.81 -9.75
CA GLU A 98 -8.57 8.48 -10.66
C GLU A 98 -7.27 9.04 -10.02
N PRO A 99 -7.28 9.69 -8.83
CA PRO A 99 -6.06 10.16 -8.19
C PRO A 99 -5.17 9.06 -7.59
N LEU A 100 -5.67 7.83 -7.46
CA LEU A 100 -4.94 6.70 -6.89
C LEU A 100 -4.09 5.94 -7.93
N ILE A 101 -4.19 6.33 -9.20
CA ILE A 101 -3.45 5.66 -10.27
C ILE A 101 -1.96 5.97 -10.14
N ALA A 102 -1.15 4.93 -9.97
CA ALA A 102 0.24 5.03 -9.54
C ALA A 102 1.26 4.67 -10.63
N SER A 103 0.82 4.15 -11.78
CA SER A 103 1.72 3.73 -12.88
C SER A 103 1.25 4.17 -14.27
N PRO A 104 2.17 4.33 -15.25
CA PRO A 104 1.82 4.56 -16.64
C PRO A 104 0.94 3.47 -17.25
N GLU A 105 1.20 2.21 -16.90
CA GLU A 105 0.45 1.04 -17.39
C GLU A 105 -1.00 1.07 -16.87
N GLU A 106 -1.18 1.44 -15.60
CA GLU A 106 -2.50 1.62 -15.00
C GLU A 106 -3.22 2.83 -15.61
N ARG A 107 -2.51 3.93 -15.87
CA ARG A 107 -3.08 5.09 -16.58
C ARG A 107 -3.58 4.69 -17.97
N ALA A 108 -2.81 3.88 -18.71
CA ALA A 108 -3.22 3.39 -20.03
C ALA A 108 -4.50 2.54 -19.94
N ALA A 109 -4.58 1.64 -18.96
CA ALA A 109 -5.80 0.86 -18.70
C ALA A 109 -6.99 1.75 -18.32
N TRP A 110 -6.77 2.80 -17.52
CA TRP A 110 -7.82 3.75 -17.16
C TRP A 110 -8.35 4.54 -18.36
N ILE A 111 -7.46 5.02 -19.24
CA ILE A 111 -7.85 5.71 -20.47
C ILE A 111 -8.67 4.77 -21.37
N ALA A 112 -8.25 3.51 -21.51
CA ALA A 112 -8.99 2.50 -22.25
C ALA A 112 -10.38 2.24 -21.63
N TYR A 113 -10.48 2.17 -20.29
CA TYR A 113 -11.76 2.12 -19.59
C TYR A 113 -12.64 3.32 -19.94
N GLN A 114 -12.12 4.55 -19.84
CA GLN A 114 -12.90 5.77 -20.12
C GLN A 114 -13.44 5.80 -21.56
N GLN A 115 -12.63 5.39 -22.54
CA GLN A 115 -13.04 5.30 -23.94
C GLN A 115 -14.16 4.27 -24.15
N ASN A 116 -13.99 3.06 -23.63
CA ASN A 116 -14.98 1.99 -23.75
C ASN A 116 -16.26 2.30 -22.97
N TRP A 117 -16.12 2.94 -21.80
CA TRP A 117 -17.25 3.41 -20.99
C TRP A 117 -18.05 4.49 -21.72
N SER A 118 -17.39 5.47 -22.34
CA SER A 118 -18.05 6.48 -23.15
C SER A 118 -18.82 5.86 -24.31
N ALA A 119 -18.20 4.92 -25.03
CA ALA A 119 -18.87 4.18 -26.11
C ALA A 119 -20.08 3.38 -25.58
N TYR A 120 -19.98 2.78 -24.41
CA TYR A 120 -21.10 2.10 -23.76
C TYR A 120 -22.25 3.08 -23.42
N LEU A 121 -21.93 4.27 -22.89
CA LEU A 121 -22.93 5.30 -22.57
C LEU A 121 -23.69 5.79 -23.81
N GLU A 122 -23.07 5.80 -24.99
CA GLU A 122 -23.76 6.11 -26.24
C GLU A 122 -24.83 5.06 -26.58
N PHE A 123 -24.51 3.77 -26.47
CA PHE A 123 -25.51 2.70 -26.64
C PHE A 123 -26.62 2.81 -25.60
N ARG A 124 -26.26 3.16 -24.37
CA ARG A 124 -27.19 3.33 -23.26
C ARG A 124 -28.20 4.44 -23.51
N SER A 125 -27.76 5.57 -24.05
CA SER A 125 -28.65 6.65 -24.49
C SER A 125 -29.66 6.15 -25.53
N ARG A 126 -29.22 5.34 -26.51
CA ARG A 126 -30.10 4.75 -27.52
C ARG A 126 -31.09 3.75 -26.93
N ILE A 127 -30.68 2.94 -25.95
CA ILE A 127 -31.58 2.04 -25.20
C ILE A 127 -32.69 2.84 -24.52
N MET A 128 -32.35 3.90 -23.80
CA MET A 128 -33.34 4.74 -23.11
C MET A 128 -34.32 5.38 -24.10
N SER A 129 -33.83 5.90 -25.23
CA SER A 129 -34.69 6.46 -26.29
C SER A 129 -35.63 5.40 -26.91
N ALA A 130 -35.13 4.20 -27.20
CA ALA A 130 -35.95 3.12 -27.75
C ALA A 130 -37.00 2.61 -26.75
N ALA A 131 -36.67 2.58 -25.46
CA ALA A 131 -37.61 2.25 -24.39
C ALA A 131 -38.75 3.28 -24.29
N GLN A 132 -38.44 4.57 -24.40
CA GLN A 132 -39.44 5.64 -24.44
C GLN A 132 -40.39 5.48 -25.64
N ALA A 133 -39.86 5.06 -26.79
CA ALA A 133 -40.61 4.81 -28.02
C ALA A 133 -41.39 3.48 -28.03
N LYS A 134 -41.18 2.62 -27.02
CA LYS A 134 -41.74 1.25 -26.94
C LYS A 134 -41.36 0.36 -28.14
N ASP A 135 -40.18 0.57 -28.72
CA ASP A 135 -39.68 -0.24 -29.83
C ASP A 135 -38.84 -1.42 -29.32
N GLN A 136 -39.53 -2.54 -29.08
CA GLN A 136 -38.95 -3.71 -28.44
C GLN A 136 -37.95 -4.48 -29.33
N GLY A 137 -38.12 -4.43 -30.66
CA GLY A 137 -37.21 -5.08 -31.60
C GLY A 137 -35.84 -4.40 -31.59
N VAL A 138 -35.86 -3.06 -31.70
CA VAL A 138 -34.66 -2.23 -31.70
C VAL A 138 -33.93 -2.27 -30.34
N LEU A 139 -34.67 -2.35 -29.22
CA LEU A 139 -34.09 -2.45 -27.88
C LEU A 139 -33.14 -3.65 -27.72
N ASN A 140 -33.56 -4.83 -28.18
CA ASN A 140 -32.76 -6.05 -28.07
C ASN A 140 -31.46 -5.94 -28.86
N GLU A 141 -31.52 -5.43 -30.09
CA GLU A 141 -30.35 -5.27 -30.96
C GLU A 141 -29.34 -4.30 -30.36
N ILE A 142 -29.79 -3.13 -29.88
CA ILE A 142 -28.91 -2.13 -29.26
C ILE A 142 -28.28 -2.70 -27.98
N PHE A 143 -29.06 -3.41 -27.14
CA PHE A 143 -28.53 -3.99 -25.92
C PHE A 143 -27.47 -5.06 -26.19
N GLN A 144 -27.66 -5.91 -27.21
CA GLN A 144 -26.64 -6.89 -27.62
C GLN A 144 -25.39 -6.20 -28.16
N ALA A 145 -25.55 -5.18 -29.02
CA ALA A 145 -24.42 -4.41 -29.54
C ALA A 145 -23.63 -3.69 -28.44
N SER A 146 -24.30 -3.25 -27.37
CA SER A 146 -23.67 -2.61 -26.20
C SER A 146 -22.75 -3.53 -25.40
N ARG A 147 -22.80 -4.86 -25.59
CA ARG A 147 -21.95 -5.81 -24.85
C ARG A 147 -20.48 -5.56 -25.09
N LYS A 148 -20.07 -5.38 -26.34
CA LYS A 148 -18.67 -5.22 -26.71
C LYS A 148 -17.97 -4.07 -25.96
N PRO A 149 -18.47 -2.81 -25.98
CA PRO A 149 -17.85 -1.73 -25.21
C PRO A 149 -17.98 -1.94 -23.69
N PHE A 150 -19.05 -2.57 -23.21
CA PHE A 150 -19.17 -2.88 -21.79
C PHE A 150 -18.11 -3.90 -21.33
N ASP A 151 -17.98 -5.03 -22.03
CA ASP A 151 -17.02 -6.08 -21.69
C ASP A 151 -15.58 -5.54 -21.75
N ALA A 152 -15.27 -4.72 -22.77
CA ALA A 152 -13.97 -4.04 -22.87
C ALA A 152 -13.72 -3.05 -21.71
N SER A 153 -14.78 -2.40 -21.20
CA SER A 153 -14.65 -1.55 -20.01
C SER A 153 -14.35 -2.38 -18.75
N ILE A 154 -14.99 -3.54 -18.58
CA ILE A 154 -14.71 -4.45 -17.47
C ILE A 154 -13.28 -5.01 -17.56
N GLU A 155 -12.85 -5.43 -18.75
CA GLU A 155 -11.49 -5.93 -18.97
C GLU A 155 -10.42 -4.89 -18.63
N SER A 156 -10.69 -3.62 -18.96
CA SER A 156 -9.81 -2.49 -18.60
C SER A 156 -9.71 -2.32 -17.07
N LEU A 157 -10.83 -2.43 -16.36
CA LEU A 157 -10.85 -2.39 -14.90
C LEU A 157 -10.19 -3.62 -14.25
N ASP A 158 -10.33 -4.80 -14.85
CA ASP A 158 -9.64 -6.02 -14.42
C ASP A 158 -8.13 -5.88 -14.57
N ARG A 159 -7.66 -5.30 -15.67
CA ARG A 159 -6.25 -4.99 -15.88
C ARG A 159 -5.72 -4.03 -14.83
N SER A 160 -6.43 -2.92 -14.55
CA SER A 160 -6.06 -2.01 -13.46
C SER A 160 -6.06 -2.70 -12.09
N THR A 161 -7.00 -3.62 -11.85
CA THR A 161 -7.06 -4.39 -10.59
C THR A 161 -5.84 -5.29 -10.45
N ALA A 162 -5.48 -6.02 -11.52
CA ALA A 162 -4.32 -6.89 -11.52
C ALA A 162 -3.01 -6.12 -11.30
N LEU A 163 -2.86 -4.94 -11.90
CA LEU A 163 -1.70 -4.07 -11.67
C LEU A 163 -1.60 -3.63 -10.20
N ASN A 164 -2.71 -3.24 -9.58
CA ASN A 164 -2.72 -2.84 -8.17
C ASN A 164 -2.47 -4.00 -7.21
N VAL A 165 -3.00 -5.19 -7.50
CA VAL A 165 -2.72 -6.39 -6.71
C VAL A 165 -1.24 -6.75 -6.81
N SER A 166 -0.67 -6.78 -8.03
CA SER A 166 0.75 -7.07 -8.25
C SER A 166 1.64 -6.05 -7.55
N GLY A 167 1.34 -4.75 -7.67
CA GLY A 167 2.09 -3.69 -7.00
C GLY A 167 2.01 -3.78 -5.47
N GLY A 168 0.83 -4.12 -4.93
CA GLY A 168 0.66 -4.37 -3.50
C GLY A 168 1.46 -5.58 -3.00
N ASP A 169 1.51 -6.66 -3.77
CA ASP A 169 2.31 -7.86 -3.44
C ASP A 169 3.81 -7.56 -3.49
N GLU A 170 4.28 -6.80 -4.49
CA GLU A 170 5.67 -6.35 -4.56
C GLU A 170 6.04 -5.43 -3.38
N ALA A 171 5.16 -4.50 -3.02
CA ALA A 171 5.35 -3.63 -1.86
C ALA A 171 5.43 -4.44 -0.56
N LYS A 172 4.61 -5.49 -0.42
CA LYS A 172 4.67 -6.43 0.70
C LYS A 172 6.01 -7.18 0.76
N ILE A 173 6.46 -7.78 -0.34
CA ILE A 173 7.74 -8.51 -0.41
C ILE A 173 8.91 -7.57 -0.02
N LYS A 174 8.91 -6.35 -0.54
CA LYS A 174 9.91 -5.34 -0.21
C LYS A 174 9.88 -4.98 1.28
N SER A 175 8.69 -4.87 1.87
CA SER A 175 8.51 -4.60 3.30
C SER A 175 9.07 -5.71 4.18
N GLU A 176 8.80 -6.97 3.83
CA GLU A 176 9.34 -8.14 4.55
C GLU A 176 10.88 -8.18 4.48
N ALA A 177 11.46 -7.91 3.31
CA ALA A 177 12.91 -7.83 3.14
C ALA A 177 13.53 -6.69 3.98
N THR A 178 12.93 -5.50 3.98
CA THR A 178 13.36 -4.38 4.83
C THR A 178 13.29 -4.73 6.31
N TYR A 179 12.22 -5.41 6.74
CA TYR A 179 12.04 -5.84 8.12
C TYR A 179 13.12 -6.84 8.56
N VAL A 180 13.37 -7.89 7.77
CA VAL A 180 14.42 -8.89 8.09
C VAL A 180 15.80 -8.23 8.13
N HIS A 181 16.09 -7.33 7.19
CA HIS A 181 17.35 -6.60 7.17
C HIS A 181 17.51 -5.67 8.40
N ALA A 182 16.42 -5.02 8.83
CA ALA A 182 16.41 -4.22 10.06
C ALA A 182 16.73 -5.08 11.29
N LEU A 183 16.14 -6.27 11.41
CA LEU A 183 16.44 -7.20 12.51
C LEU A 183 17.92 -7.63 12.52
N TRP A 184 18.50 -7.92 11.35
CA TRP A 184 19.92 -8.25 11.25
C TRP A 184 20.83 -7.11 11.72
N ILE A 185 20.57 -5.87 11.28
CA ILE A 185 21.36 -4.71 11.69
C ILE A 185 21.22 -4.46 13.20
N ILE A 186 19.99 -4.51 13.74
CA ILE A 186 19.75 -4.31 15.17
C ILE A 186 20.44 -5.41 15.97
N GLY A 187 20.32 -6.68 15.56
CA GLY A 187 20.97 -7.81 16.22
C GLY A 187 22.49 -7.72 16.20
N LEU A 188 23.08 -7.30 15.08
CA LEU A 188 24.52 -7.05 14.95
C LEU A 188 24.97 -5.93 15.89
N LEU A 189 24.27 -4.79 15.89
CA LEU A 189 24.58 -3.65 16.77
C LEU A 189 24.45 -4.03 18.25
N CYS A 190 23.39 -4.76 18.63
CA CYS A 190 23.24 -5.32 19.98
C CYS A 190 24.43 -6.21 20.36
N SER A 191 24.83 -7.12 19.48
CA SER A 191 25.93 -8.06 19.73
C SER A 191 27.27 -7.35 19.90
N VAL A 192 27.55 -6.35 19.05
CA VAL A 192 28.75 -5.51 19.13
C VAL A 192 28.76 -4.70 20.43
N SER A 193 27.66 -4.02 20.76
CA SER A 193 27.52 -3.26 22.01
C SER A 193 27.71 -4.16 23.24
N PHE A 194 27.15 -5.37 23.22
CA PHE A 194 27.31 -6.35 24.28
C PHE A 194 28.78 -6.80 24.43
N ALA A 195 29.46 -7.10 23.33
CA ALA A 195 30.87 -7.48 23.32
C ALA A 195 31.77 -6.36 23.89
N PHE A 196 31.53 -5.09 23.53
CA PHE A 196 32.24 -3.95 24.10
C PHE A 196 31.98 -3.79 25.60
N GLY A 197 30.74 -3.98 26.04
CA GLY A 197 30.39 -3.98 27.47
C GLY A 197 31.16 -5.06 28.24
N LEU A 198 31.18 -6.28 27.70
CA LEU A 198 31.91 -7.40 28.30
C LEU A 198 33.42 -7.13 28.36
N ALA A 199 34.01 -6.63 27.27
CA ALA A 199 35.42 -6.24 27.23
C ALA A 199 35.75 -5.15 28.25
N GLY A 200 34.85 -4.18 28.44
CA GLY A 200 34.94 -3.16 29.47
C GLY A 200 34.97 -3.75 30.89
N ILE A 201 34.07 -4.69 31.19
CA ILE A 201 34.02 -5.38 32.48
C ILE A 201 35.33 -6.14 32.74
N VAL A 202 35.79 -6.93 31.76
CA VAL A 202 37.05 -7.68 31.86
C VAL A 202 38.23 -6.74 32.08
N TYR A 203 38.28 -5.61 31.36
CA TYR A 203 39.33 -4.61 31.53
C TYR A 203 39.34 -4.01 32.94
N VAL A 204 38.17 -3.65 33.49
CA VAL A 204 38.08 -3.11 34.85
C VAL A 204 38.55 -4.15 35.88
N LEU A 205 38.03 -5.39 35.80
CA LEU A 205 38.38 -6.45 36.74
C LEU A 205 39.87 -6.81 36.71
N VAL A 206 40.44 -7.00 35.51
CA VAL A 206 41.82 -7.47 35.35
C VAL A 206 42.83 -6.32 35.43
N GLY A 207 42.52 -5.18 34.81
CA GLY A 207 43.44 -4.05 34.65
C GLY A 207 43.39 -3.02 35.78
N VAL A 208 42.28 -2.92 36.52
CA VAL A 208 42.12 -1.92 37.59
C VAL A 208 41.97 -2.57 38.96
N THR A 209 40.96 -3.43 39.14
CA THR A 209 40.61 -3.98 40.47
C THR A 209 41.70 -4.90 41.01
N ARG A 210 42.13 -5.92 40.24
CA ARG A 210 43.16 -6.88 40.69
C ARG A 210 44.49 -6.22 41.09
N PRO A 211 45.06 -5.24 40.36
CA PRO A 211 46.27 -4.53 40.79
C PRO A 211 46.09 -3.72 42.07
N ILE A 212 44.92 -3.08 42.27
CA ILE A 212 44.61 -2.33 43.49
C ILE A 212 44.50 -3.28 44.68
N ASP A 213 43.80 -4.41 44.53
CA ASP A 213 43.66 -5.41 45.59
C ASP A 213 45.03 -5.97 46.03
N ARG A 214 45.93 -6.22 45.07
CA ARG A 214 47.32 -6.65 45.37
C ARG A 214 48.10 -5.59 46.13
N LEU A 215 47.92 -4.31 45.82
CA LEU A 215 48.58 -3.21 46.54
C LEU A 215 48.04 -3.10 47.98
N ILE A 216 46.73 -3.19 48.16
CA ILE A 216 46.10 -3.16 49.49
C ILE A 216 46.57 -4.35 50.33
N LEU A 217 46.63 -5.56 49.76
CA LEU A 217 47.14 -6.75 50.44
C LEU A 217 48.61 -6.62 50.86
N ARG A 218 49.46 -5.98 50.05
CA ARG A 218 50.87 -5.72 50.40
C ARG A 218 51.07 -4.63 51.44
N MET A 219 50.10 -3.74 51.65
CA MET A 219 50.17 -2.71 52.69
C MET A 219 49.64 -3.21 54.04
N ARG A 220 48.91 -4.33 54.06
CA ARG A 220 48.35 -4.95 55.27
C ARG A 220 49.26 -6.00 55.90
N ASN A 221 50.29 -6.43 55.18
CA ASN A 221 51.36 -7.31 55.65
C ASN A 221 52.64 -6.49 55.84
#